data_AF-A0A946MIX7-F1
#
_entry.id   AF-A0A946MIX7-F1
#
_cell.length_a   1.000
_cell.length_b   1.000
_cell.length_c   1.000
_cell.angle_alpha   90.00
_cell.angle_beta   90.00
_cell.angle_gamma   90.00
#
_symmetry.space_group_name_H-M   'P 1'
#
loop_
_entity.id
_entity.type
_entity.pdbx_description
1 polymer ?
#
loop_
_entity_poly.entity_id
_entity_poly.type
_entity_poly.pdbx_seq_one_letter_code
_entity_poly.pdbx_strand_id
1 'polypeptide(L)' 'MAYIYLLNLHEKIDKKLIEAKKSVDTASNEPEKIKFIQGRIQVLSEFKEFLNNNLNSKLPRKIRQRLKENQ' A
#
# COMPACT_ATOMS: atom_id res chain seq x y z
N MET A 1 10.80 11.05 15.67
CA MET A 1 11.05 11.42 14.26
C MET A 1 11.05 10.23 13.30
N ALA A 2 11.70 9.09 13.58
CA ALA A 2 11.72 7.93 12.66
C ALA A 2 10.33 7.31 12.35
N TYR A 3 9.42 7.28 13.31
CA TYR A 3 8.13 6.59 13.15
C TYR A 3 7.10 7.32 12.26
N ILE A 4 7.23 8.64 12.11
CA ILE A 4 6.37 9.43 11.22
C ILE A 4 6.63 9.05 9.76
N TYR A 5 7.90 8.82 9.42
CA TYR A 5 8.27 8.36 8.07
C TYR A 5 7.63 7.01 7.72
N LEU A 6 7.62 6.07 8.67
CA LEU A 6 6.98 4.76 8.46
C LEU A 6 5.47 4.87 8.30
N LEU A 7 4.81 5.71 9.11
CA LEU A 7 3.38 5.97 8.95
C LEU A 7 3.08 6.60 7.59
N ASN A 8 3.82 7.64 7.20
CA ASN A 8 3.69 8.28 5.90
C ASN A 8 3.94 7.30 4.74
N LEU A 9 4.86 6.35 4.92
CA LEU A 9 5.15 5.32 3.93
C LEU A 9 3.97 4.35 3.76
N HIS A 10 3.36 3.90 4.87
CA HIS A 10 2.14 3.09 4.84
C HIS A 10 1.01 3.83 4.11
N GLU A 11 0.72 5.07 4.49
CA GLU A 11 -0.32 5.89 3.87
C GLU A 11 -0.06 6.10 2.36
N LYS A 12 1.20 6.32 1.97
CA LYS A 12 1.58 6.51 0.57
C LYS A 12 1.39 5.22 -0.25
N ILE A 13 1.72 4.05 0.32
CA ILE A 13 1.52 2.76 -0.34
C ILE A 13 0.02 2.48 -0.50
N ASP A 14 -0.78 2.72 0.53
CA ASP A 14 -2.24 2.52 0.47
C ASP A 14 -2.89 3.44 -0.56
N LYS A 15 -2.51 4.71 -0.58
CA LYS A 15 -2.98 5.65 -1.61
C LYS A 15 -2.62 5.17 -3.02
N LYS A 16 -1.39 4.70 -3.22
CA LYS A 16 -0.93 4.18 -4.53
C LYS A 16 -1.64 2.88 -4.93
N LEU A 17 -1.97 2.01 -3.97
CA LEU A 17 -2.77 0.81 -4.22
C LEU A 17 -4.20 1.17 -4.66
N ILE A 18 -4.83 2.13 -3.99
CA ILE A 18 -6.18 2.61 -4.36
C ILE A 18 -6.16 3.23 -5.77
N GLU A 19 -5.18 4.09 -6.05
CA GLU A 19 -4.98 4.69 -7.39
C GLU A 19 -4.79 3.60 -8.46
N ALA A 20 -3.95 2.60 -8.19
CA ALA A 20 -3.68 1.51 -9.13
C ALA A 20 -4.93 0.66 -9.37
N LYS A 21 -5.68 0.28 -8.33
CA LYS A 21 -6.94 -0.46 -8.47
C LYS A 21 -7.97 0.30 -9.31
N LYS A 22 -8.19 1.59 -9.02
CA LYS A 22 -9.06 2.45 -9.85
C LYS A 22 -8.59 2.55 -11.31
N SER A 23 -7.28 2.50 -11.54
CA SER A 23 -6.74 2.53 -12.90
C SER A 23 -6.96 1.21 -13.67
N VAL A 24 -7.09 0.08 -12.98
CA VAL A 24 -7.52 -1.19 -13.62
C VAL A 24 -8.97 -1.05 -14.09
N ASP A 25 -9.85 -0.55 -13.21
CA ASP A 25 -11.29 -0.41 -13.52
C ASP A 25 -11.53 0.51 -14.72
N THR A 26 -10.70 1.54 -14.89
CA THR A 26 -10.78 2.49 -16.02
C THR A 26 -10.05 2.03 -17.28
N ALA A 27 -9.09 1.10 -17.18
CA ALA A 27 -8.31 0.58 -18.31
C ALA A 27 -8.97 -0.62 -19.04
N SER A 28 -10.27 -0.85 -18.82
CA SER A 28 -11.06 -2.05 -19.22
C SER A 28 -10.84 -2.57 -20.66
N ASN A 29 -10.31 -1.77 -21.58
CA ASN A 29 -10.16 -2.13 -23.00
C ASN A 29 -8.70 -2.34 -23.46
N GLU A 30 -7.70 -2.17 -22.59
CA GLU A 30 -6.27 -2.30 -22.95
C GLU A 30 -5.60 -3.42 -22.13
N PRO A 31 -5.52 -4.66 -22.66
CA PRO A 31 -5.05 -5.82 -21.89
C PRO A 31 -3.59 -5.71 -21.44
N GLU A 32 -2.72 -5.08 -22.22
CA GLU A 32 -1.32 -4.85 -21.84
C GLU A 32 -1.19 -3.86 -20.67
N LYS A 33 -1.99 -2.80 -20.68
CA LYS A 33 -2.05 -1.81 -19.61
C LYS A 33 -2.61 -2.41 -18.33
N ILE A 34 -3.64 -3.26 -18.44
CA ILE A 34 -4.18 -4.01 -17.30
C ILE A 34 -3.08 -4.89 -16.68
N LYS A 35 -2.34 -5.66 -17.48
CA LYS A 35 -1.22 -6.50 -16.97
C LYS A 35 -0.16 -5.67 -16.28
N PHE A 36 0.22 -4.52 -16.84
CA PHE A 36 1.18 -3.61 -16.23
C PHE A 36 0.69 -3.09 -14.87
N ILE A 37 -0.58 -2.65 -14.79
CA ILE A 37 -1.16 -2.15 -13.54
C ILE A 37 -1.29 -3.28 -12.51
N GLN A 38 -1.67 -4.49 -12.92
CA GLN A 38 -1.72 -5.66 -12.06
C GLN A 38 -0.34 -5.97 -11.45
N GLY A 39 0.73 -5.94 -12.26
CA GLY A 39 2.09 -6.08 -11.74
C GLY A 39 2.47 -5.00 -10.71
N ARG A 40 2.05 -3.75 -10.94
CA ARG A 40 2.22 -2.67 -9.96
C ARG A 40 1.45 -2.92 -8.66
N ILE A 41 0.22 -3.40 -8.74
CA ILE A 41 -0.59 -3.76 -7.57
C ILE A 41 0.09 -4.89 -6.79
N GLN A 42 0.61 -5.90 -7.48
CA GLN A 42 1.31 -7.01 -6.86
C GLN A 42 2.53 -6.52 -6.06
N VAL A 43 3.43 -5.76 -6.69
CA VAL A 43 4.63 -5.24 -6.02
C VAL A 43 4.27 -4.34 -4.84
N LEU A 44 3.28 -3.46 -4.98
CA LEU A 44 2.83 -2.61 -3.88
C LEU A 44 2.22 -3.42 -2.72
N SER A 45 1.54 -4.52 -3.02
CA SER A 45 0.97 -5.43 -2.02
C SER A 45 2.07 -6.18 -1.27
N GLU A 46 3.07 -6.71 -1.99
CA GLU A 46 4.24 -7.37 -1.41
C GLU A 46 5.03 -6.40 -0.51
N PHE A 47 5.21 -5.15 -0.93
CA PHE A 47 5.83 -4.11 -0.11
C PHE A 47 5.02 -3.84 1.16
N LYS A 48 3.69 -3.72 1.07
CA LYS A 48 2.82 -3.52 2.24
C LYS A 48 2.95 -4.66 3.23
N GLU A 49 2.98 -5.89 2.72
CA GLU A 49 3.14 -7.10 3.53
C GLU A 49 4.52 -7.14 4.21
N PHE A 50 5.59 -6.82 3.49
CA PHE A 50 6.93 -6.70 4.05
C PHE A 50 6.99 -5.69 5.21
N LEU A 51 6.40 -4.49 5.05
CA LEU A 51 6.34 -3.49 6.12
C LEU A 51 5.53 -3.98 7.32
N ASN A 52 4.40 -4.67 7.06
CA ASN A 52 3.58 -5.25 8.11
C ASN A 52 4.34 -6.30 8.94
N ASN A 53 5.07 -7.18 8.27
CA ASN A 53 5.77 -8.29 8.92
C ASN A 53 7.04 -7.83 9.65
N ASN A 54 7.77 -6.85 9.10
CA ASN A 54 9.10 -6.49 9.61
C ASN A 54 9.12 -5.22 10.47
N LEU A 55 8.15 -4.30 10.29
CA LEU A 55 8.20 -2.97 10.88
C LEU A 55 6.97 -2.63 11.75
N ASN A 56 5.82 -3.25 11.52
CA ASN A 56 4.61 -2.94 12.29
C ASN A 56 4.75 -3.24 13.79
N SER A 57 5.41 -4.35 14.15
CA SER A 57 5.69 -4.69 15.56
C SER A 57 6.58 -3.65 16.26
N LYS A 58 7.42 -2.94 15.51
CA LYS A 58 8.32 -1.88 16.00
C LYS A 58 7.68 -0.50 16.08
N LEU A 59 6.46 -0.32 15.55
CA LEU A 59 5.75 0.95 15.63
C LEU A 59 5.18 1.19 17.05
N PRO A 60 5.20 2.44 17.55
CA PRO A 60 4.50 2.83 18.76
C PRO A 60 3.01 2.43 18.74
N ARG A 61 2.47 2.03 19.90
CA ARG A 61 1.08 1.53 20.03
C ARG A 61 0.04 2.45 19.38
N LYS A 62 0.16 3.77 19.56
CA LYS A 62 -0.76 4.77 18.97
C LYS A 62 -0.78 4.71 17.43
N ILE A 63 0.36 4.47 16.80
CA ILE A 63 0.48 4.38 15.35
C ILE A 63 -0.09 3.05 14.86
N ARG A 64 0.17 1.95 15.58
CA ARG A 64 -0.43 0.65 15.27
C ARG A 64 -1.96 0.66 15.33
N GLN A 65 -2.54 1.38 16.30
CA GLN A 65 -3.99 1.55 16.42
C GLN A 65 -4.57 2.28 15.20
N ARG A 66 -3.98 3.43 14.81
CA ARG A 66 -4.38 4.14 13.59
C ARG A 66 -4.29 3.27 12.33
N LEU A 67 -3.23 2.47 12.20
CA LEU A 67 -3.08 1.57 11.05
C LEU A 67 -4.15 0.47 11.01
N LYS A 68 -4.65 0.01 12.17
CA LYS A 68 -5.76 -0.96 12.24
C LYS A 68 -7.12 -0.32 11.92
N GLU A 69 -7.32 0.96 12.25
CA GLU A 69 -8.56 1.69 11.96
C GLU A 69 -8.71 2.01 10.47
N ASN A 70 -7.59 2.11 9.73
CA ASN A 70 -7.55 2.41 8.30
C ASN A 70 -7.50 1.17 7.39
N GLN A 71 -7.51 -0.04 7.95
CA GLN A 71 -7.55 -1.31 7.20
C GLN A 71 -8.98 -1.79 7.00
#